data_AF-A0AAW8U723-F1
#
_entry.id   AF-A0AAW8U723-F1
#
_cell.length_a   1.000
_cell.length_b   1.000
_cell.length_c   1.000
_cell.angle_alpha   90.00
_cell.angle_beta   90.00
_cell.angle_gamma   90.00
#
_symmetry.space_group_name_H-M   'P 1'
#
loop_
_entity.id
_entity.type
_entity.pdbx_description
1 polymer ?
#
loop_
_entity_poly.entity_id
_entity_poly.type
_entity_poly.pdbx_seq_one_letter_code
_entity_poly.pdbx_strand_id
1 'polypeptide(L)'
;MINRKEFLLYTIAGTTGTFIYFFARFTSKGLTDNVLIPVIVGQICAIVFSFFANKFFVFKNTGTGFKKACHQFFEFCIGRALVFLLDLVIAYFFVDKYGKFWINHLGLRYINYQNAFFANPMFARFIGSERLLNEFIFTVISQVLATIINYFFSKKIVFKIQKSQEAIAS
;
A
#
# COMPACT_ATOMS: atom_id res chain seq x y z
N MET A 1 -2.54 7.06 29.56
CA MET A 1 -2.34 5.61 29.30
C MET A 1 -2.62 5.35 27.83
N ILE A 2 -1.62 4.96 27.04
CA ILE A 2 -1.81 4.63 25.61
C ILE A 2 -2.82 3.48 25.54
N ASN A 3 -4.00 3.70 24.95
CA ASN A 3 -4.88 2.60 24.56
C ASN A 3 -4.17 1.88 23.42
N ARG A 4 -3.33 0.89 23.75
CA ARG A 4 -2.59 0.04 22.79
C ARG A 4 -3.50 -0.51 21.68
N LYS A 5 -4.80 -0.61 21.97
CA LYS A 5 -5.88 -0.94 21.04
C LYS A 5 -5.95 -0.02 19.82
N GLU A 6 -5.88 1.30 19.99
CA GLU A 6 -5.96 2.25 18.86
C GLU A 6 -4.72 2.12 17.96
N PHE A 7 -3.53 2.11 18.55
CA PHE A 7 -2.28 1.91 17.81
C PHE A 7 -2.21 0.56 17.07
N LEU A 8 -2.70 -0.52 17.70
CA LEU A 8 -2.83 -1.84 17.06
C LEU A 8 -3.83 -1.80 15.90
N LEU A 9 -5.01 -1.19 16.09
CA LEU A 9 -6.03 -1.04 15.05
C LEU A 9 -5.48 -0.29 13.82
N TYR A 10 -4.72 0.78 14.02
CA TYR A 10 -4.08 1.51 12.92
C TYR A 10 -3.05 0.69 12.15
N THR A 11 -2.19 -0.02 12.87
CA THR A 11 -1.14 -0.84 12.26
C THR A 11 -1.75 -2.03 11.51
N ILE A 12 -2.76 -2.68 12.10
CA ILE A 12 -3.50 -3.78 11.48
C ILE A 12 -4.26 -3.28 10.24
N ALA A 13 -4.95 -2.14 10.30
CA ALA A 13 -5.64 -1.56 9.14
C ALA A 13 -4.66 -1.20 8.00
N GLY A 14 -3.46 -0.72 8.33
CA GLY A 14 -2.37 -0.50 7.37
C GLY A 14 -1.95 -1.79 6.67
N THR A 15 -1.62 -2.82 7.44
CA THR A 15 -1.19 -4.13 6.93
C THR A 15 -2.28 -4.80 6.10
N THR A 16 -3.53 -4.82 6.58
CA THR A 16 -4.67 -5.38 5.84
C THR A 16 -4.92 -4.63 4.53
N GLY A 17 -4.78 -3.31 4.52
CA GLY A 17 -4.88 -2.52 3.29
C GLY A 17 -3.82 -2.92 2.24
N THR A 18 -2.61 -3.29 2.67
CA THR A 18 -1.55 -3.79 1.78
C THR A 18 -1.89 -5.17 1.21
N PHE A 19 -2.44 -6.07 2.02
CA PHE A 19 -2.93 -7.38 1.54
C PHE A 19 -4.03 -7.24 0.49
N ILE A 20 -4.97 -6.32 0.70
CA ILE A 20 -6.08 -6.07 -0.23
C ILE A 20 -5.61 -5.41 -1.51
N TYR A 21 -4.65 -4.48 -1.41
CA TYR A 21 -3.98 -3.92 -2.57
C TYR A 21 -3.37 -5.03 -3.43
N PHE A 22 -2.60 -5.95 -2.84
CA PHE A 22 -2.01 -7.06 -3.59
C PHE A 22 -3.07 -7.96 -4.21
N PHE A 23 -4.14 -8.27 -3.49
CA PHE A 23 -5.24 -9.08 -3.99
C PHE A 23 -5.95 -8.42 -5.19
N ALA A 24 -6.35 -7.16 -5.05
CA ALA A 24 -7.01 -6.39 -6.11
C ALA A 24 -6.10 -6.17 -7.33
N ARG A 25 -4.80 -5.92 -7.09
CA ARG A 25 -3.79 -5.81 -8.14
C ARG A 25 -3.60 -7.14 -8.87
N PHE A 26 -3.59 -8.27 -8.15
CA PHE A 26 -3.47 -9.60 -8.73
C PHE A 26 -4.63 -9.90 -9.70
N THR A 27 -5.86 -9.55 -9.30
CA THR A 27 -7.05 -9.69 -10.15
C THR A 27 -7.01 -8.74 -11.35
N SER A 28 -6.64 -7.47 -11.14
CA SER A 28 -6.66 -6.45 -12.19
C SER A 28 -5.56 -6.63 -13.24
N LYS A 29 -4.38 -7.15 -12.86
CA LYS A 29 -3.31 -7.48 -13.81
C LYS A 29 -3.71 -8.57 -14.81
N GLY A 30 -4.65 -9.45 -14.44
CA GLY A 30 -5.18 -10.45 -15.35
C GLY A 30 -6.05 -9.87 -16.47
N LEU A 31 -6.44 -8.60 -16.37
CA LEU A 31 -7.38 -7.93 -17.28
C LEU A 31 -6.72 -6.84 -18.14
N THR A 32 -5.51 -6.38 -17.82
CA THR A 32 -4.87 -5.27 -18.54
C THR A 32 -3.34 -5.33 -18.50
N ASP A 33 -2.72 -4.96 -19.62
CA ASP A 33 -1.25 -4.91 -19.77
C ASP A 33 -0.64 -3.56 -19.31
N ASN A 34 -1.48 -2.59 -18.96
CA ASN A 34 -1.02 -1.28 -18.48
C ASN A 34 -0.57 -1.39 -17.01
N VAL A 35 0.64 -0.92 -16.70
CA VAL A 35 1.22 -0.95 -15.35
C VAL A 35 0.47 -0.05 -14.35
N LEU A 36 -0.15 1.04 -14.82
CA LEU A 36 -0.77 2.04 -13.96
C LEU A 36 -2.19 1.65 -13.51
N ILE A 37 -2.96 0.96 -14.36
CA ILE A 37 -4.36 0.62 -14.06
C ILE A 37 -4.47 -0.31 -12.82
N PRO A 38 -3.70 -1.41 -12.71
CA PRO A 38 -3.72 -2.27 -11.53
C PRO A 38 -3.30 -1.56 -10.24
N VAL A 39 -2.41 -0.56 -10.34
CA VAL A 39 -2.01 0.29 -9.21
C VAL A 39 -3.21 1.12 -8.73
N ILE A 40 -3.91 1.78 -9.64
CA ILE A 40 -5.10 2.60 -9.35
C ILE A 40 -6.20 1.75 -8.72
N VAL A 41 -6.55 0.62 -9.34
CA VAL A 41 -7.61 -0.28 -8.86
C VAL A 41 -7.27 -0.83 -7.47
N GLY A 42 -6.04 -1.29 -7.26
CA GLY A 42 -5.60 -1.81 -5.96
C GLY A 42 -5.75 -0.79 -4.83
N GLN A 43 -5.44 0.48 -5.11
CA GLN A 43 -5.49 1.55 -4.12
C GLN A 43 -6.93 1.98 -3.81
N ILE A 44 -7.80 2.05 -4.82
CA ILE A 44 -9.23 2.30 -4.63
C ILE A 44 -9.85 1.19 -3.75
N CYS A 45 -9.58 -0.08 -4.05
CA CYS A 45 -10.08 -1.21 -3.26
C CYS A 45 -9.58 -1.15 -1.81
N ALA A 46 -8.31 -0.78 -1.58
CA ALA A 46 -7.78 -0.63 -0.24
C ALA A 46 -8.47 0.49 0.55
N ILE A 47 -8.72 1.65 -0.06
CA ILE A 47 -9.44 2.78 0.56
C ILE A 47 -10.88 2.39 0.91
N VAL A 48 -11.59 1.77 -0.04
CA VAL A 48 -12.97 1.31 0.16
C VAL A 48 -13.03 0.26 1.27
N PHE A 49 -12.10 -0.69 1.31
CA PHE A 49 -12.07 -1.68 2.38
C PHE A 49 -11.78 -1.04 3.74
N SER A 50 -10.81 -0.12 3.84
CA SER A 50 -10.55 0.58 5.09
C SER A 50 -11.78 1.34 5.59
N PHE A 51 -12.61 1.89 4.70
CA PHE A 51 -13.91 2.47 5.06
C PHE A 51 -14.86 1.43 5.67
N PHE A 52 -15.02 0.26 5.03
CA PHE A 52 -15.86 -0.83 5.54
C PHE A 52 -15.33 -1.44 6.83
N ALA A 53 -14.02 -1.65 6.97
CA ALA A 53 -13.38 -2.17 8.16
C ALA A 53 -13.59 -1.23 9.36
N ASN A 54 -13.49 0.08 9.15
CA ASN A 54 -13.81 1.07 10.18
C ASN A 54 -15.31 1.00 10.57
N LYS A 55 -16.21 0.84 9.60
CA LYS A 55 -17.66 0.70 9.87
C LYS A 55 -18.00 -0.59 10.65
N PHE A 56 -17.39 -1.72 10.32
CA PHE A 56 -17.72 -3.03 10.90
C PHE A 56 -16.97 -3.36 12.20
N PHE A 57 -15.69 -2.97 12.31
CA PHE A 57 -14.81 -3.41 13.39
C PHE A 57 -14.71 -2.40 14.55
N VAL A 58 -14.79 -1.09 14.26
CA VAL A 58 -14.61 -0.03 15.27
C VAL A 58 -15.94 0.36 15.94
N PHE A 59 -17.08 0.30 15.24
CA PHE A 59 -18.36 0.74 15.81
C PHE A 59 -19.12 -0.28 16.65
N LYS A 60 -18.58 -1.50 16.83
CA LYS A 60 -19.32 -2.51 17.59
C LYS A 60 -19.16 -2.41 19.12
N ASN A 61 -18.27 -1.57 19.70
CA ASN A 61 -18.18 -1.60 21.17
C ASN A 61 -17.56 -0.46 22.00
N THR A 62 -17.37 0.80 21.55
CA THR A 62 -17.03 1.86 22.54
C THR A 62 -17.37 3.26 22.02
N GLY A 63 -18.12 4.03 22.82
CA GLY A 63 -18.61 5.38 22.54
C GLY A 63 -17.53 6.45 22.32
N THR A 64 -16.78 6.33 21.23
CA THR A 64 -15.94 7.39 20.68
C THR A 64 -16.66 7.98 19.46
N GLY A 65 -17.03 9.26 19.56
CA GLY A 65 -17.94 9.90 18.60
C GLY A 65 -17.48 9.80 17.15
N PHE A 66 -18.45 9.61 16.25
CA PHE A 66 -18.32 9.49 14.79
C PHE A 66 -17.35 10.51 14.16
N LYS A 67 -17.24 11.70 14.76
CA LYS A 67 -16.33 12.79 14.34
C LYS A 67 -14.84 12.43 14.46
N LYS A 68 -14.43 11.69 15.51
CA LYS A 68 -13.03 11.23 15.66
C LYS A 68 -12.71 10.14 14.62
N ALA A 69 -13.61 9.18 14.41
CA ALA A 69 -13.42 8.15 13.38
C ALA A 69 -13.32 8.73 11.96
N CYS A 70 -14.14 9.74 11.63
CA CYS A 70 -14.05 10.45 10.35
C CYS A 70 -12.72 11.20 10.18
N HIS A 71 -12.23 11.88 11.22
CA HIS A 71 -10.93 12.57 11.16
C HIS A 71 -9.78 11.60 10.91
N GLN A 72 -9.76 10.48 11.64
CA GLN A 72 -8.77 9.43 11.50
C GLN A 72 -8.81 8.77 10.12
N PHE A 73 -10.02 8.61 9.55
CA PHE A 73 -10.22 8.15 8.17
C PHE A 73 -9.67 9.14 7.14
N PHE A 74 -9.90 10.44 7.30
CA PHE A 74 -9.37 11.46 6.39
C PHE A 74 -7.85 11.52 6.45
N GLU A 75 -7.24 11.48 7.64
CA GLU A 75 -5.78 11.40 7.80
C GLU A 75 -5.22 10.14 7.13
N PHE A 76 -5.91 9.00 7.25
CA PHE A 76 -5.54 7.76 6.58
C PHE A 76 -5.67 7.84 5.06
N CYS A 77 -6.77 8.41 4.54
CA CYS A 77 -6.96 8.64 3.11
C CYS A 77 -5.90 9.56 2.52
N ILE A 78 -5.51 10.62 3.23
CA ILE A 78 -4.44 11.53 2.80
C ILE A 78 -3.08 10.80 2.78
N GLY A 79 -2.75 10.04 3.83
CA GLY A 79 -1.52 9.24 3.86
C GLY A 79 -1.47 8.24 2.70
N ARG A 80 -2.58 7.56 2.41
CA ARG A 80 -2.71 6.64 1.27
C ARG A 80 -2.65 7.35 -0.07
N ALA A 81 -3.24 8.54 -0.22
CA ALA A 81 -3.18 9.33 -1.45
C ALA A 81 -1.74 9.79 -1.76
N LEU A 82 -0.98 10.20 -0.73
CA LEU A 82 0.44 10.55 -0.88
C LEU A 82 1.28 9.34 -1.30
N VAL A 83 1.08 8.21 -0.62
CA VAL A 83 1.74 6.95 -0.95
C VAL A 83 1.36 6.47 -2.36
N PHE A 84 0.10 6.63 -2.75
CA PHE A 84 -0.40 6.28 -4.06
C PHE A 84 0.25 7.12 -5.16
N LEU A 85 0.36 8.43 -4.96
CA LEU A 85 1.04 9.31 -5.89
C LEU A 85 2.51 8.91 -6.03
N LEU A 86 3.17 8.59 -4.91
CA LEU A 86 4.55 8.12 -4.90
C LEU A 86 4.70 6.76 -5.63
N ASP A 87 3.75 5.83 -5.46
CA ASP A 87 3.70 4.55 -6.16
C ASP A 87 3.55 4.74 -7.68
N LEU A 88 2.66 5.65 -8.11
CA LEU A 88 2.51 6.01 -9.52
C LEU A 88 3.77 6.65 -10.11
N VAL A 89 4.41 7.55 -9.36
CA VAL A 89 5.67 8.20 -9.78
C VAL A 89 6.78 7.16 -9.93
N ILE A 90 6.93 6.25 -8.97
CA ILE A 90 7.91 5.16 -9.06
C ILE A 90 7.60 4.27 -10.27
N ALA A 91 6.36 3.83 -10.43
CA ALA A 91 5.97 2.99 -11.56
C ALA A 91 6.25 3.69 -12.91
N TYR A 92 5.86 4.96 -13.06
CA TYR A 92 6.09 5.71 -14.28
C TYR A 92 7.57 5.91 -14.57
N PHE A 93 8.37 6.34 -13.59
CA PHE A 93 9.79 6.63 -13.82
C PHE A 93 10.64 5.37 -13.93
N PHE A 94 10.49 4.40 -13.02
CA PHE A 94 11.39 3.24 -12.92
C PHE A 94 10.94 2.05 -13.77
N VAL A 95 9.65 1.95 -14.10
CA VAL A 95 9.13 0.83 -14.92
C VAL A 95 8.89 1.27 -16.37
N ASP A 96 8.27 2.43 -16.59
CA ASP A 96 7.89 2.83 -17.95
C ASP A 96 8.99 3.66 -18.64
N LYS A 97 9.36 4.81 -18.07
CA LYS A 97 10.32 5.76 -18.68
C LYS A 97 11.76 5.26 -18.67
N TYR A 98 12.24 4.77 -17.53
CA TYR A 98 13.61 4.27 -17.36
C TYR A 98 13.67 2.74 -17.18
N GLY A 99 12.61 2.00 -17.51
CA GLY A 99 12.53 0.55 -17.32
C GLY A 99 13.69 -0.22 -17.96
N LYS A 100 14.07 0.13 -19.20
CA LYS A 100 15.19 -0.53 -19.91
C LYS A 100 16.53 -0.34 -19.21
N PHE A 101 16.77 0.84 -18.62
CA PHE A 101 17.99 1.11 -17.85
C PHE A 101 18.07 0.21 -16.62
N TRP A 102 16.97 0.11 -15.88
CA TRP A 102 16.90 -0.73 -14.67
C TRP A 102 16.95 -2.23 -14.97
N ILE A 103 16.25 -2.68 -16.01
CA ILE A 103 16.30 -4.08 -16.48
C ILE A 103 17.74 -4.51 -16.79
N ASN A 104 18.51 -3.63 -17.42
CA ASN A 104 19.91 -3.89 -17.72
C ASN A 104 20.79 -3.85 -16.46
N HIS A 105 20.59 -2.83 -15.61
CA HIS A 105 21.39 -2.64 -14.39
C HIS A 105 21.18 -3.76 -13.37
N LEU A 106 19.95 -4.25 -13.23
CA LEU A 106 19.58 -5.36 -12.34
C LEU A 106 19.87 -6.74 -12.96
N GLY A 107 20.38 -6.80 -14.20
CA GLY A 107 20.71 -8.05 -14.87
C GLY A 107 19.49 -8.93 -15.21
N LEU A 108 18.28 -8.36 -15.23
CA LEU A 108 17.04 -9.12 -15.42
C LEU A 108 16.95 -9.77 -16.81
N ARG A 109 17.69 -9.25 -17.80
CA ARG A 109 17.75 -9.82 -19.16
C ARG A 109 18.43 -11.19 -19.22
N TYR A 110 19.29 -11.49 -18.24
CA TYR A 110 20.03 -12.75 -18.19
C TYR A 110 19.27 -13.88 -17.48
N ILE A 111 18.07 -13.60 -16.96
CA ILE A 111 17.25 -14.57 -16.24
C ILE A 111 16.50 -15.45 -17.25
N ASN A 112 16.52 -16.77 -17.01
CA ASN A 112 15.74 -17.70 -17.82
C ASN A 112 14.28 -17.75 -17.37
N TYR A 113 13.42 -17.01 -18.07
CA TYR A 113 11.98 -16.95 -17.83
C TYR A 113 11.23 -18.23 -18.23
N GLN A 114 11.88 -19.17 -18.92
CA GLN A 114 11.30 -20.47 -19.28
C GLN A 114 11.46 -21.53 -18.17
N ASN A 115 12.19 -21.22 -17.10
CA ASN A 115 12.30 -22.11 -15.94
C ASN A 115 10.93 -22.33 -15.27
N ALA A 116 10.72 -23.52 -14.69
CA ALA A 116 9.45 -23.93 -14.10
C ALA A 116 8.87 -22.96 -13.05
N PHE A 117 9.72 -22.19 -12.37
CA PHE A 117 9.29 -21.15 -11.42
C PHE A 117 8.67 -19.93 -12.12
N PHE A 118 9.32 -19.39 -13.14
CA PHE A 118 8.86 -18.20 -13.88
C PHE A 118 7.77 -18.52 -14.90
N ALA A 119 7.75 -19.76 -15.41
CA ALA A 119 6.75 -20.26 -16.34
C ALA A 119 5.45 -20.72 -15.65
N ASN A 120 5.42 -20.76 -14.31
CA ASN A 120 4.19 -21.14 -13.59
C ASN A 120 3.08 -20.11 -13.88
N PRO A 121 1.88 -20.53 -14.34
CA PRO A 121 0.81 -19.61 -14.73
C PRO A 121 0.38 -18.63 -13.62
N MET A 122 0.58 -18.96 -12.34
CA MET A 122 0.35 -18.03 -11.23
C MET A 122 1.37 -16.88 -11.23
N PHE A 123 2.66 -17.21 -11.37
CA PHE A 123 3.77 -16.25 -11.25
C PHE A 123 4.13 -15.58 -12.57
N ALA A 124 3.93 -16.25 -13.70
CA ALA A 124 4.25 -15.75 -15.04
C ALA A 124 3.59 -14.40 -15.36
N ARG A 125 2.38 -14.16 -14.83
CA ARG A 125 1.66 -12.88 -14.95
C ARG A 125 2.35 -11.70 -14.24
N PHE A 126 3.26 -11.98 -13.31
CA PHE A 126 3.95 -10.96 -12.51
C PHE A 126 5.45 -10.94 -12.76
N ILE A 127 6.07 -12.07 -13.04
CA ILE A 127 7.53 -12.22 -13.17
C ILE A 127 7.95 -12.98 -14.44
N GLY A 128 7.02 -13.30 -15.35
CA GLY A 128 7.29 -14.14 -16.52
C GLY A 128 8.02 -13.44 -17.68
N SER A 129 8.40 -12.18 -17.52
CA SER A 129 9.25 -11.46 -18.49
C SER A 129 10.13 -10.44 -17.78
N GLU A 130 11.17 -9.97 -18.46
CA GLU A 130 12.08 -8.94 -17.95
C GLU A 130 11.37 -7.65 -17.55
N ARG A 131 10.33 -7.25 -18.30
CA ARG A 131 9.53 -6.07 -17.98
C ARG A 131 8.63 -6.32 -16.77
N LEU A 132 7.99 -7.49 -16.71
CA LEU A 132 7.08 -7.85 -15.61
C LEU A 132 7.85 -8.00 -14.29
N LEU A 133 9.00 -8.67 -14.32
CA LEU A 133 9.87 -8.85 -13.16
C LEU A 133 10.39 -7.49 -12.65
N ASN A 134 10.78 -6.59 -13.55
CA ASN A 134 11.14 -5.21 -13.18
C ASN A 134 9.98 -4.48 -12.49
N GLU A 135 8.78 -4.52 -13.09
CA GLU A 135 7.57 -3.94 -12.49
C GLU A 135 7.30 -4.51 -11.10
N PHE A 136 7.41 -5.83 -10.94
CA PHE A 136 7.17 -6.52 -9.68
C PHE A 136 8.17 -6.08 -8.60
N ILE A 137 9.46 -6.03 -8.91
CA ILE A 137 10.51 -5.59 -7.98
C ILE A 137 10.23 -4.15 -7.50
N PHE A 138 10.00 -3.21 -8.43
CA PHE A 138 9.74 -1.82 -8.07
C PHE A 138 8.41 -1.64 -7.34
N THR A 139 7.41 -2.46 -7.64
CA THR A 139 6.15 -2.49 -6.90
C THR A 139 6.38 -2.94 -5.46
N VAL A 140 7.15 -4.01 -5.24
CA VAL A 140 7.47 -4.48 -3.88
C VAL A 140 8.24 -3.40 -3.12
N ILE A 141 9.26 -2.78 -3.75
CA ILE A 141 10.01 -1.68 -3.16
C ILE A 141 9.08 -0.52 -2.79
N SER A 142 8.20 -0.12 -3.70
CA SER A 142 7.21 0.93 -3.48
C SER A 142 6.27 0.60 -2.33
N GLN A 143 5.79 -0.64 -2.21
CA GLN A 143 4.93 -1.08 -1.11
C GLN A 143 5.67 -1.15 0.24
N VAL A 144 6.96 -1.46 0.25
CA VAL A 144 7.79 -1.36 1.46
C VAL A 144 7.95 0.09 1.87
N LEU A 145 8.30 0.98 0.92
CA LEU A 145 8.41 2.42 1.16
C LEU A 145 7.08 3.02 1.65
N ALA A 146 5.97 2.64 1.02
CA ALA A 146 4.62 2.98 1.43
C ALA A 146 4.35 2.62 2.90
N THR A 147 4.73 1.41 3.30
CA THR A 147 4.56 0.93 4.67
C THR A 147 5.41 1.70 5.66
N ILE A 148 6.66 2.01 5.29
CA ILE A 148 7.57 2.84 6.10
C ILE A 148 7.02 4.27 6.24
N ILE A 149 6.57 4.89 5.16
CA ILE A 149 5.97 6.23 5.16
C ILE A 149 4.72 6.25 6.03
N ASN A 150 3.84 5.26 5.88
CA ASN A 150 2.65 5.11 6.71
C ASN A 150 3.00 4.95 8.20
N TYR A 151 4.06 4.20 8.52
CA TYR A 151 4.56 4.07 9.89
C TYR A 151 5.06 5.41 10.44
N PHE A 152 5.85 6.18 9.69
CA PHE A 152 6.34 7.49 10.12
C PHE A 152 5.21 8.51 10.30
N PHE A 153 4.22 8.52 9.40
CA PHE A 153 3.03 9.36 9.52
C PHE A 153 2.21 8.98 10.76
N SER A 154 1.94 7.69 10.95
CA SER A 154 1.23 7.18 12.12
C SER A 154 1.95 7.55 13.42
N LYS A 155 3.29 7.43 13.45
CA LYS A 155 4.11 7.85 14.57
C LYS A 155 3.96 9.36 14.84
N LYS A 156 4.19 10.23 13.86
CA LYS A 156 4.09 11.70 14.04
C LYS A 156 2.70 12.14 14.52
N ILE A 157 1.62 11.57 13.98
CA ILE A 157 0.25 11.92 14.36
C ILE A 157 -0.04 11.46 15.80
N VAL A 158 0.29 10.22 16.15
CA VAL A 158 0.11 9.70 17.52
C VAL A 158 0.89 10.52 18.56
N PHE A 159 2.13 10.90 18.24
CA PHE A 159 2.93 11.76 19.12
C PHE A 159 2.33 13.16 19.28
N LYS A 160 1.71 13.72 18.23
CA LYS A 160 1.05 15.03 18.31
C LYS A 160 -0.22 14.97 19.18
N ILE A 161 -0.97 13.87 19.10
CA ILE A 161 -2.16 13.63 19.94
C ILE A 161 -1.77 13.51 21.41
N GLN A 162 -0.68 12.80 21.74
CA GLN A 162 -0.16 12.71 23.12
C GLN A 162 0.18 14.09 23.69
N LYS A 163 0.96 14.89 22.95
CA LYS A 163 1.34 16.24 23.38
C LYS A 163 0.13 17.15 23.61
N SER A 164 -0.92 17.02 22.79
CA SER A 164 -2.14 17.81 22.96
C SER A 164 -2.97 17.38 24.17
N GLN A 165 -2.96 16.09 24.55
CA GLN A 165 -3.69 15.64 25.74
C GLN A 165 -2.96 15.96 27.04
N GLU A 166 -1.63 15.91 27.04
CA GLU A 166 -0.81 16.35 28.18
C GLU A 166 -0.95 17.85 28.43
N ALA A 167 -1.03 18.67 27.38
CA ALA A 167 -1.24 20.12 27.49
C ALA A 167 -2.66 20.56 27.90
N ILE A 168 -3.66 19.68 27.78
CA ILE A 168 -5.04 19.97 28.24
C ILE A 168 -5.24 19.46 29.69
N ALA A 169 -4.37 18.56 30.16
CA ALA A 169 -4.39 18.02 31.52
C ALA A 169 -3.47 18.79 32.50
N SER A 170 -2.73 19.79 32.02
CA SER A 170 -1.90 20.73 32.78
C SER A 170 -2.57 22.10 32.88
#